data_AF-A0A9B0TRB4-F1
#
_entry.id   AF-A0A9B0TRB4-F1
#
_cell.length_a   1.000
_cell.length_b   1.000
_cell.length_c   1.000
_cell.angle_alpha   90.00
_cell.angle_beta   90.00
_cell.angle_gamma   90.00
#
_symmetry.space_group_name_H-M   'P 1'
#
loop_
_entity.id
_entity.type
_entity.pdbx_description
1 polymer ?
#
loop_
_entity_poly.entity_id
_entity_poly.type
_entity_poly.pdbx_seq_one_letter_code
_entity_poly.pdbx_strand_id
1 'polypeptide(L)'
;MKMRRYKLFLMFCMAGLCLISFLHFFKTLSYVTFPRELASLSPNLVSSFFWNNAPVTPQVSPEPGGPDLLRTPLYSHSPLLQPLSPSKATEELHRMDFVLPEDTTEYFIRTKAGGVCFKPGTKMLEKPPPGRPEEKLDGADGSSARGPSRHLLSTKERPGSRGTRRKWVECVCLPGWHGPSCGVPTVVQHSNLPTKERLVPREVPRRVINAININHEFDLLDVRFHELGDVVDAFVVCESNFTAYGEPRPLKFREMLVNGTFEYIRHKVLYVFLDHFPPGGRQDGWIADDYLRTFLTQDGVSRLRNLRPDDVFIIDDADEIPARDGVLFLKLYDGWTEPFAFHMRKSLYGFFWKQPGTLEVVSGCTVDMLQTVYGLDGIRLRRRQYYTMPNFRQYENRTGHILVQWSLGSPLHFAGWHCSWCFTPKGIYFKLVSAQNGDFPRWGDYEDKRDLNYIRSLIRTGGWFDGTQQEYPPADPSEHMYAPKYLLKNYNQFRYLLENPYQEPKSTVAGSQRNKDAQGRPLARGELDAVEG
;
A
#
# COMPACT_ATOMS: atom_id res chain seq x y z
N MET A 1 41.49 38.07 42.34
CA MET A 1 40.87 36.72 42.26
C MET A 1 39.45 36.69 41.67
N LYS A 2 38.58 37.71 41.84
CA LYS A 2 37.19 37.68 41.33
C LYS A 2 37.04 37.72 39.79
N MET A 3 37.88 38.46 39.07
CA MET A 3 37.82 38.54 37.59
C MET A 3 38.14 37.22 36.87
N ARG A 4 38.97 36.35 37.47
CA ARG A 4 39.38 35.08 36.85
C ARG A 4 38.24 34.05 36.88
N ARG A 5 37.40 34.08 37.92
CA ARG A 5 36.20 33.23 38.04
C ARG A 5 35.10 33.62 37.07
N TYR A 6 34.93 34.93 36.81
CA TYR A 6 33.93 35.41 35.85
C TYR A 6 34.30 35.04 34.41
N LYS A 7 35.59 35.13 34.05
CA LYS A 7 36.08 34.66 32.74
C LYS A 7 35.92 33.15 32.55
N LEU A 8 36.18 32.34 33.58
CA LEU A 8 35.93 30.90 33.54
C LEU A 8 34.43 30.59 33.39
N PHE A 9 33.58 31.29 34.12
CA PHE A 9 32.12 31.12 34.02
C PHE A 9 31.60 31.47 32.62
N LEU A 10 32.06 32.59 32.06
CA LEU A 10 31.70 32.99 30.70
C LEU A 10 32.17 31.97 29.65
N MET A 11 33.37 31.41 29.82
CA MET A 11 33.88 30.33 28.97
C MET A 11 33.03 29.06 29.04
N PHE A 12 32.57 28.66 30.23
CA PHE A 12 31.66 27.52 30.38
C PHE A 12 30.28 27.78 29.78
N CYS A 13 29.74 29.00 29.90
CA CYS A 13 28.49 29.37 29.24
C CYS A 13 28.60 29.35 27.72
N MET A 14 29.71 29.87 27.17
CA MET A 14 29.96 29.82 25.72
C MET A 14 30.16 28.39 25.22
N ALA A 15 30.89 27.54 25.98
CA ALA A 15 31.03 26.13 25.66
C ALA A 15 29.68 25.38 25.70
N GLY A 16 28.80 25.71 26.66
CA GLY A 16 27.44 25.17 26.75
C GLY A 16 26.56 25.58 25.56
N LEU A 17 26.62 26.85 25.14
CA LEU A 17 25.89 27.34 23.96
C LEU A 17 26.41 26.69 22.67
N CYS A 18 27.73 26.53 22.53
CA CYS A 18 28.32 25.79 21.41
C CYS A 18 27.88 24.32 21.38
N LEU A 19 27.82 23.65 22.54
CA LEU A 19 27.35 22.27 22.63
C LEU A 19 25.86 22.15 22.25
N ILE A 20 25.01 23.07 22.72
CA ILE A 20 23.58 23.10 22.36
C ILE A 20 23.41 23.37 20.86
N SER A 21 24.17 24.31 20.30
CA SER A 21 24.17 24.59 18.85
C SER A 21 24.65 23.38 18.05
N PHE A 22 25.66 22.67 18.53
CA PHE A 22 26.20 21.46 17.88
C PHE A 22 25.21 20.29 17.95
N LEU A 23 24.52 20.11 19.07
CA LEU A 23 23.45 19.12 19.23
C LEU A 23 22.23 19.47 18.37
N HIS A 24 21.86 20.75 18.26
CA HIS A 24 20.84 21.19 17.32
C HIS A 24 21.27 20.94 15.88
N PHE A 25 22.53 21.24 15.52
CA PHE A 25 23.05 20.94 14.19
C PHE A 25 23.03 19.44 13.89
N PHE A 26 23.45 18.58 14.82
CA PHE A 26 23.36 17.12 14.69
C PHE A 26 21.91 16.64 14.57
N LYS A 27 21.00 17.21 15.34
CA LYS A 27 19.57 16.91 15.23
C LYS A 27 19.04 17.31 13.86
N THR A 28 19.36 18.51 13.36
CA THR A 28 18.98 18.94 12.01
C THR A 28 19.62 18.06 10.93
N LEU A 29 20.88 17.67 11.10
CA LEU A 29 21.61 16.78 10.20
C LEU A 29 21.02 15.36 10.20
N SER A 30 20.46 14.90 11.32
CA SER A 30 19.71 13.63 11.38
C SER A 30 18.36 13.69 10.67
N TYR A 31 17.82 14.89 10.44
CA TYR A 31 16.61 15.13 9.63
C TYR A 31 16.90 15.43 8.16
N VAL A 32 18.13 15.84 7.83
CA VAL A 32 18.61 15.94 6.46
C VAL A 32 19.03 14.54 6.03
N THR A 33 18.18 13.86 5.27
CA THR A 33 18.57 12.66 4.52
C THR A 33 19.76 13.01 3.64
N PHE A 34 20.95 12.55 4.05
CA PHE A 34 22.14 12.60 3.20
C PHE A 34 21.82 11.92 1.87
N PRO A 35 22.23 12.50 0.72
CA PRO A 35 22.09 11.86 -0.58
C PRO A 35 22.75 10.49 -0.57
N ARG A 36 22.14 9.54 -1.29
CA ARG A 36 22.52 8.13 -1.47
C ARG A 36 23.97 7.84 -1.92
N GLU A 37 24.86 8.83 -2.03
CA GLU A 37 26.20 8.68 -2.59
C GLU A 37 27.30 8.23 -1.61
N LEU A 38 27.03 8.11 -0.30
CA LEU A 38 28.01 7.58 0.66
C LEU A 38 27.77 6.11 1.05
N ALA A 39 26.68 5.49 0.58
CA ALA A 39 26.44 4.05 0.73
C ALA A 39 27.19 3.21 -0.33
N SER A 40 27.93 3.85 -1.26
CA SER A 40 28.68 3.22 -2.34
C SER A 40 30.16 2.97 -2.02
N LEU A 41 30.64 3.28 -0.81
CA LEU A 41 31.98 2.88 -0.37
C LEU A 41 31.97 1.41 0.05
N SER A 42 32.36 0.56 -0.90
CA SER A 42 32.39 -0.90 -0.88
C SER A 42 33.19 -1.54 0.28
N PRO A 43 32.85 -2.78 0.70
CA PRO A 43 33.67 -3.64 1.54
C PRO A 43 34.76 -4.44 0.76
N ASN A 44 35.37 -3.84 -0.27
CA ASN A 44 36.35 -4.51 -1.14
C ASN A 44 37.78 -4.60 -0.55
N LEU A 45 37.95 -4.73 0.77
CA LEU A 45 39.28 -4.77 1.39
C LEU A 45 39.62 -6.05 2.16
N VAL A 46 38.83 -7.12 2.06
CA VAL A 46 39.10 -8.36 2.84
C VAL A 46 39.05 -9.69 2.08
N SER A 47 38.64 -9.78 0.80
CA SER A 47 38.58 -11.09 0.10
C SER A 47 39.60 -11.32 -1.01
N SER A 48 40.67 -10.54 -1.07
CA SER A 48 41.82 -10.81 -1.94
C SER A 48 42.77 -11.86 -1.35
N PHE A 49 42.26 -12.99 -0.88
CA PHE A 49 43.10 -14.15 -0.56
C PHE A 49 42.22 -15.40 -0.66
N PHE A 50 42.60 -16.27 -1.60
CA PHE A 50 42.33 -17.71 -1.68
C PHE A 50 41.50 -18.26 -2.86
N TRP A 51 42.27 -18.87 -3.75
CA TRP A 51 42.03 -20.06 -4.58
C TRP A 51 41.28 -19.94 -5.91
N ASN A 52 42.12 -19.90 -6.95
CA ASN A 52 41.95 -20.54 -8.25
C ASN A 52 41.44 -21.98 -8.12
N ASN A 53 40.48 -22.36 -8.96
CA ASN A 53 40.51 -23.57 -9.80
C ASN A 53 39.27 -23.61 -10.72
N ALA A 54 39.50 -23.62 -12.03
CA ALA A 54 38.63 -24.27 -13.02
C ALA A 54 38.77 -25.82 -12.87
N PRO A 55 38.01 -26.73 -13.51
CA PRO A 55 37.18 -26.56 -14.73
C PRO A 55 35.88 -27.44 -14.80
N VAL A 56 35.31 -27.51 -16.01
CA VAL A 56 34.56 -28.61 -16.65
C VAL A 56 33.02 -28.46 -16.75
N THR A 57 32.61 -28.17 -17.98
CA THR A 57 31.26 -28.30 -18.55
C THR A 57 30.86 -29.76 -18.75
N PRO A 58 29.56 -30.08 -18.58
CA PRO A 58 28.91 -31.02 -19.49
C PRO A 58 27.63 -30.45 -20.12
N GLN A 59 27.56 -30.69 -21.42
CA GLN A 59 26.41 -30.53 -22.31
C GLN A 59 25.26 -31.45 -21.89
N VAL A 60 24.02 -30.94 -21.88
CA VAL A 60 22.80 -31.76 -21.90
C VAL A 60 21.78 -31.14 -22.84
N SER A 61 21.45 -31.91 -23.89
CA SER A 61 20.40 -31.64 -24.88
C SER A 61 18.98 -31.89 -24.33
N PRO A 62 17.93 -31.33 -24.93
CA PRO A 62 16.59 -31.27 -24.35
C PRO A 62 15.67 -32.40 -24.84
N GLU A 63 14.71 -32.83 -24.01
CA GLU A 63 13.50 -33.54 -24.44
C GLU A 63 12.26 -33.04 -23.65
N PRO A 64 11.05 -33.10 -24.24
CA PRO A 64 9.95 -32.16 -23.97
C PRO A 64 8.70 -32.79 -23.33
N GLY A 65 7.83 -31.93 -22.76
CA GLY A 65 6.37 -32.15 -22.75
C GLY A 65 5.68 -32.29 -21.38
N GLY A 66 4.71 -31.41 -21.11
CA GLY A 66 3.67 -31.58 -20.09
C GLY A 66 2.86 -30.29 -19.84
N PRO A 67 1.51 -30.31 -19.88
CA PRO A 67 0.69 -29.19 -20.41
C PRO A 67 0.20 -28.15 -19.40
N ASP A 68 -0.01 -26.95 -19.93
CA ASP A 68 -0.75 -25.82 -19.34
C ASP A 68 -2.20 -26.17 -18.99
N LEU A 69 -2.60 -25.85 -17.76
CA LEU A 69 -4.01 -25.79 -17.36
C LEU A 69 -4.27 -24.50 -16.58
N LEU A 70 -4.47 -23.41 -17.32
CA LEU A 70 -5.14 -22.19 -16.82
C LEU A 70 -6.64 -22.47 -16.74
N ARG A 71 -7.16 -22.63 -15.53
CA ARG A 71 -8.58 -22.89 -15.25
C ARG A 71 -9.24 -21.58 -14.82
N THR A 72 -10.11 -21.03 -15.68
CA THR A 72 -10.95 -19.85 -15.41
C THR A 72 -12.07 -20.19 -14.43
N PRO A 73 -12.27 -19.47 -13.31
CA PRO A 73 -13.47 -19.61 -12.50
C PRO A 73 -14.60 -18.69 -12.97
N LEU A 74 -15.80 -19.25 -12.96
CA LEU A 74 -17.09 -18.67 -13.32
C LEU A 74 -17.58 -17.64 -12.29
N TYR A 75 -17.73 -16.37 -12.68
CA TYR A 75 -18.68 -15.46 -12.02
C TYR A 75 -19.31 -14.52 -13.05
N SER A 76 -20.47 -14.94 -13.55
CA SER A 76 -21.45 -14.06 -14.19
C SER A 76 -22.66 -14.00 -13.26
N HIS A 77 -23.19 -12.79 -13.06
CA HIS A 77 -24.57 -12.43 -12.66
C HIS A 77 -24.55 -11.19 -11.75
N SER A 78 -24.58 -10.01 -12.39
CA SER A 78 -25.32 -8.85 -11.87
C SER A 78 -26.32 -8.41 -12.94
N PRO A 79 -27.60 -8.15 -12.63
CA PRO A 79 -28.67 -8.05 -13.64
C PRO A 79 -28.81 -6.67 -14.30
N LEU A 80 -27.83 -5.77 -14.17
CA LEU A 80 -27.89 -4.44 -14.73
C LEU A 80 -26.59 -4.16 -15.46
N LEU A 81 -26.58 -4.47 -16.76
CA LEU A 81 -25.79 -3.89 -17.86
C LEU A 81 -25.81 -4.89 -19.02
N GLN A 82 -26.41 -4.51 -20.14
CA GLN A 82 -26.35 -5.30 -21.36
C GLN A 82 -24.91 -5.26 -21.92
N PRO A 83 -24.31 -6.40 -22.28
CA PRO A 83 -22.98 -6.41 -22.87
C PRO A 83 -23.02 -5.81 -24.27
N LEU A 84 -22.13 -4.85 -24.53
CA LEU A 84 -21.87 -4.31 -25.87
C LEU A 84 -21.29 -5.43 -26.75
N SER A 85 -21.82 -5.56 -27.96
CA SER A 85 -21.48 -6.61 -28.93
C SER A 85 -20.01 -6.56 -29.38
N PRO A 86 -19.33 -7.72 -29.53
CA PRO A 86 -17.91 -7.77 -29.85
C PRO A 86 -17.69 -7.70 -31.38
N SER A 87 -17.29 -6.53 -31.88
CA SER A 87 -16.74 -6.39 -33.23
C SER A 87 -16.03 -5.03 -33.36
N LYS A 88 -14.77 -5.04 -33.82
CA LYS A 88 -13.85 -3.90 -34.03
C LYS A 88 -13.29 -3.14 -32.82
N ALA A 89 -13.91 -3.19 -31.64
CA ALA A 89 -13.42 -2.50 -30.43
C ALA A 89 -12.05 -3.01 -29.90
N THR A 90 -11.60 -4.19 -30.35
CA THR A 90 -10.42 -4.88 -29.83
C THR A 90 -9.08 -4.24 -30.24
N GLU A 91 -9.06 -3.50 -31.35
CA GLU A 91 -7.84 -2.86 -31.88
C GLU A 91 -7.64 -1.42 -31.38
N GLU A 92 -8.69 -0.74 -30.93
CA GLU A 92 -8.64 0.69 -30.57
C GLU A 92 -8.82 0.99 -29.08
N LEU A 93 -8.75 -0.01 -28.18
CA LEU A 93 -8.91 0.23 -26.73
C LEU A 93 -8.00 1.34 -26.19
N HIS A 94 -6.79 1.46 -26.74
CA HIS A 94 -5.80 2.46 -26.36
C HIS A 94 -6.08 3.87 -26.90
N ARG A 95 -7.07 4.04 -27.80
CA ARG A 95 -7.47 5.33 -28.40
C ARG A 95 -8.78 5.88 -27.84
N MET A 96 -9.44 5.10 -26.99
CA MET A 96 -10.73 5.48 -26.43
C MET A 96 -10.57 6.64 -25.43
N ASP A 97 -11.45 7.62 -25.53
CA ASP A 97 -11.68 8.58 -24.46
C ASP A 97 -12.49 7.93 -23.34
N PHE A 98 -12.25 8.34 -22.10
CA PHE A 98 -12.99 7.87 -20.94
C PHE A 98 -13.74 9.02 -20.29
N VAL A 99 -15.08 8.95 -20.28
CA VAL A 99 -15.91 9.97 -19.64
C VAL A 99 -16.06 9.64 -18.16
N LEU A 100 -15.54 10.52 -17.30
CA LEU A 100 -15.69 10.36 -15.86
C LEU A 100 -17.16 10.57 -15.46
N PRO A 101 -17.81 9.54 -14.87
CA PRO A 101 -19.18 9.68 -14.40
C PRO A 101 -19.24 10.61 -13.19
N GLU A 102 -20.37 11.29 -13.01
CA GLU A 102 -20.65 12.00 -11.76
C GLU A 102 -21.00 10.99 -10.67
N ASP A 103 -20.48 11.22 -9.47
CA ASP A 103 -20.84 10.43 -8.29
C ASP A 103 -22.01 11.07 -7.56
N THR A 104 -23.18 10.44 -7.66
CA THR A 104 -24.41 10.86 -6.99
C THR A 104 -24.63 10.16 -5.65
N THR A 105 -23.63 9.44 -5.14
CA THR A 105 -23.74 8.68 -3.88
C THR A 105 -23.87 9.62 -2.69
N GLU A 106 -24.94 9.46 -1.92
CA GLU A 106 -25.12 10.20 -0.68
C GLU A 106 -24.34 9.54 0.47
N TYR A 107 -23.14 10.04 0.76
CA TYR A 107 -22.30 9.51 1.84
C TYR A 107 -22.67 10.02 3.23
N PHE A 108 -23.37 11.14 3.34
CA PHE A 108 -23.70 11.79 4.60
C PHE A 108 -25.22 11.87 4.82
N ILE A 109 -25.64 11.83 6.09
CA ILE A 109 -27.02 12.13 6.51
C ILE A 109 -27.05 13.40 7.34
N ARG A 110 -28.14 14.16 7.22
CA ARG A 110 -28.44 15.28 8.11
C ARG A 110 -29.34 14.79 9.24
N THR A 111 -28.88 14.93 10.48
CA THR A 111 -29.68 14.59 11.66
C THR A 111 -30.77 15.65 11.87
N LYS A 112 -31.83 15.30 12.61
CA LYS A 112 -32.94 16.24 12.94
C LYS A 112 -32.47 17.53 13.62
N ALA A 113 -31.30 17.50 14.24
CA ALA A 113 -30.69 18.63 14.92
C ALA A 113 -29.62 19.34 14.08
N GLY A 114 -29.51 19.01 12.79
CA GLY A 114 -28.63 19.68 11.83
C GLY A 114 -27.19 19.17 11.77
N GLY A 115 -26.85 18.05 12.44
CA GLY A 115 -25.53 17.43 12.33
C GLY A 115 -25.36 16.68 11.01
N VAL A 116 -24.18 16.73 10.40
CA VAL A 116 -23.83 15.99 9.17
C VAL A 116 -23.00 14.77 9.55
N CYS A 117 -23.57 13.57 9.42
CA CYS A 117 -22.94 12.33 9.85
C CYS A 117 -22.65 11.41 8.66
N PHE A 118 -21.44 10.88 8.58
CA PHE A 118 -21.01 9.93 7.57
C PHE A 118 -21.73 8.59 7.77
N LYS A 119 -22.50 8.13 6.77
CA LYS A 119 -23.37 6.95 6.89
C LYS A 119 -22.61 5.69 7.35
N PRO A 120 -21.48 5.30 6.72
CA PRO A 120 -20.75 4.10 7.09
C PRO A 120 -20.01 4.18 8.44
N GLY A 121 -19.69 5.38 8.91
CA GLY A 121 -18.93 5.58 10.14
C GLY A 121 -19.76 5.94 11.37
N THR A 122 -21.09 6.08 11.22
CA THR A 122 -21.98 6.51 12.31
C THR A 122 -22.89 5.37 12.75
N LYS A 123 -23.02 5.17 14.07
CA LYS A 123 -24.00 4.26 14.65
C LYS A 123 -25.41 4.82 14.42
N MET A 124 -26.14 4.23 13.50
CA MET A 124 -27.55 4.59 13.26
C MET A 124 -28.40 4.08 14.43
N LEU A 125 -29.21 4.95 15.03
CA LEU A 125 -30.26 4.51 15.94
C LEU A 125 -31.32 3.79 15.10
N GLU A 126 -31.47 2.49 15.31
CA GLU A 126 -32.60 1.74 14.74
C GLU A 126 -33.89 2.44 15.16
N LYS A 127 -34.77 2.72 14.20
CA LYS A 127 -36.14 3.13 14.56
C LYS A 127 -36.75 1.98 15.37
N PRO A 128 -37.30 2.22 16.57
CA PRO A 128 -38.09 1.20 17.21
C PRO A 128 -39.24 0.80 16.26
N PRO A 129 -39.63 -0.49 16.22
CA PRO A 129 -40.73 -0.93 15.37
C PRO A 129 -41.98 -0.10 15.66
N PRO A 130 -42.79 0.24 14.63
CA PRO A 130 -43.97 1.06 14.81
C PRO A 130 -44.99 0.24 15.61
N GLY A 131 -45.14 0.57 16.89
CA GLY A 131 -46.17 -0.02 17.74
C GLY A 131 -45.63 -0.55 19.06
N ARG A 132 -45.37 0.35 20.00
CA ARG A 132 -45.73 0.15 21.41
C ARG A 132 -46.05 1.53 22.00
N PRO A 133 -47.27 1.76 22.54
CA PRO A 133 -47.57 3.00 23.23
C PRO A 133 -46.63 3.16 24.42
N GLU A 134 -46.12 4.36 24.63
CA GLU A 134 -45.43 4.75 25.86
C GLU A 134 -46.39 4.57 27.04
N GLU A 135 -46.18 3.56 27.88
CA GLU A 135 -46.75 3.53 29.22
C GLU A 135 -46.05 4.60 30.06
N LYS A 136 -46.80 5.67 30.37
CA LYS A 136 -46.51 6.53 31.51
C LYS A 136 -46.52 5.66 32.77
N LEU A 137 -45.37 5.53 33.42
CA LEU A 137 -45.30 5.12 34.81
C LEU A 137 -45.05 6.36 35.66
N ASP A 138 -46.13 6.84 36.28
CA ASP A 138 -46.10 7.74 37.42
C ASP A 138 -45.39 7.06 38.61
N GLY A 139 -44.74 7.88 39.43
CA GLY A 139 -43.71 7.44 40.37
C GLY A 139 -44.17 6.67 41.61
N ALA A 140 -43.20 6.03 42.25
CA ALA A 140 -43.21 5.71 43.67
C ALA A 140 -41.76 5.57 44.19
N ASP A 141 -41.52 6.16 45.35
CA ASP A 141 -40.29 6.18 46.14
C ASP A 141 -39.73 4.79 46.50
N GLY A 142 -38.42 4.73 46.77
CA GLY A 142 -37.88 3.75 47.74
C GLY A 142 -36.46 3.23 47.54
N SER A 143 -35.51 3.83 48.27
CA SER A 143 -34.43 3.15 49.02
C SER A 143 -33.25 2.43 48.30
N SER A 144 -32.09 3.09 48.42
CA SER A 144 -30.75 2.62 48.84
C SER A 144 -30.07 1.36 48.23
N ALA A 145 -28.90 1.59 47.61
CA ALA A 145 -27.68 0.81 47.87
C ALA A 145 -26.42 1.56 47.35
N ARG A 146 -25.37 1.58 48.17
CA ARG A 146 -24.08 2.27 48.00
C ARG A 146 -23.06 1.44 47.20
N GLY A 147 -22.18 2.10 46.43
CA GLY A 147 -20.89 1.58 45.95
C GLY A 147 -20.21 2.50 44.91
N PRO A 148 -18.87 2.70 44.90
CA PRO A 148 -18.28 4.05 44.85
C PRO A 148 -17.82 4.60 43.49
N SER A 149 -17.63 5.92 43.51
CA SER A 149 -17.35 6.87 42.44
C SER A 149 -15.97 6.75 41.77
N ARG A 150 -15.96 6.98 40.45
CA ARG A 150 -14.81 7.42 39.65
C ARG A 150 -14.40 8.83 40.07
N HIS A 151 -13.10 9.09 40.20
CA HIS A 151 -12.53 10.44 40.27
C HIS A 151 -12.13 10.89 38.85
N LEU A 152 -12.78 11.93 38.33
CA LEU A 152 -12.17 12.81 37.33
C LEU A 152 -12.25 14.24 37.86
N LEU A 153 -11.09 14.88 37.98
CA LEU A 153 -10.95 16.25 38.47
C LEU A 153 -11.61 17.23 37.49
N SER A 154 -12.60 17.99 37.99
CA SER A 154 -13.16 19.15 37.31
C SER A 154 -12.55 20.42 37.90
N THR A 155 -11.81 21.17 37.08
CA THR A 155 -11.46 22.56 37.34
C THR A 155 -12.71 23.44 37.25
N LYS A 156 -12.86 24.35 38.22
CA LYS A 156 -13.96 25.32 38.34
C LYS A 156 -13.75 26.48 37.34
N GLU A 157 -14.76 26.77 36.54
CA GLU A 157 -14.94 28.10 35.94
C GLU A 157 -16.30 28.71 36.31
N ARG A 158 -16.31 30.03 36.45
CA ARG A 158 -17.37 30.90 37.00
C ARG A 158 -18.53 31.13 36.02
N PRO A 159 -19.75 31.45 36.50
CA PRO A 159 -20.93 31.60 35.66
C PRO A 159 -21.04 33.02 35.08
N GLY A 160 -21.16 33.13 33.75
CA GLY A 160 -21.50 34.38 33.08
C GLY A 160 -21.87 34.14 31.61
N SER A 161 -22.99 34.72 31.18
CA SER A 161 -23.58 34.74 29.83
C SER A 161 -24.39 33.50 29.40
N ARG A 162 -25.73 33.64 29.49
CA ARG A 162 -26.73 32.81 28.80
C ARG A 162 -26.69 33.11 27.29
N GLY A 163 -25.71 32.55 26.60
CA GLY A 163 -25.86 32.22 25.18
C GLY A 163 -26.52 30.84 25.07
N THR A 164 -27.56 30.70 24.26
CA THR A 164 -28.13 29.41 23.87
C THR A 164 -27.02 28.52 23.29
N ARG A 165 -26.42 27.67 24.13
CA ARG A 165 -25.53 26.59 23.67
C ARG A 165 -26.36 25.70 22.76
N ARG A 166 -26.22 25.90 21.44
CA ARG A 166 -26.67 24.92 20.44
C ARG A 166 -26.08 23.59 20.90
N LYS A 167 -26.96 22.65 21.27
CA LYS A 167 -26.57 21.32 21.71
C LYS A 167 -25.91 20.66 20.50
N TRP A 168 -24.58 20.59 20.49
CA TRP A 168 -23.82 19.92 19.43
C TRP A 168 -24.35 18.49 19.37
N VAL A 169 -25.03 18.14 18.29
CA VAL A 169 -25.44 16.76 18.07
C VAL A 169 -24.25 16.06 17.47
N GLU A 170 -23.47 15.49 18.38
CA GLU A 170 -22.28 14.72 18.09
C GLU A 170 -22.71 13.39 17.46
N CYS A 171 -22.28 13.15 16.22
CA CYS A 171 -22.45 11.85 15.59
C CYS A 171 -21.77 10.79 16.47
N VAL A 172 -22.42 9.63 16.67
CA VAL A 172 -21.81 8.55 17.46
C VAL A 172 -20.98 7.68 16.53
N CYS A 173 -19.67 7.81 16.61
CA CYS A 173 -18.78 7.14 15.66
C CYS A 173 -18.64 5.64 15.97
N LEU A 174 -18.62 4.83 14.91
CA LEU A 174 -18.24 3.43 14.97
C LEU A 174 -16.72 3.30 15.16
N PRO A 175 -16.24 2.17 15.72
CA PRO A 175 -14.81 1.91 15.83
C PRO A 175 -14.11 2.08 14.47
N GLY A 176 -12.99 2.80 14.47
CA GLY A 176 -12.25 3.10 13.24
C GLY A 176 -12.56 4.47 12.62
N TRP A 177 -13.60 5.16 13.08
CA TRP A 177 -14.04 6.45 12.56
C TRP A 177 -14.02 7.54 13.63
N HIS A 178 -13.69 8.76 13.23
CA HIS A 178 -13.37 9.88 14.12
C HIS A 178 -13.94 11.20 13.57
N GLY A 179 -13.87 12.23 14.42
CA GLY A 179 -14.26 13.59 14.10
C GLY A 179 -15.77 13.85 14.24
N PRO A 180 -16.19 15.12 14.12
CA PRO A 180 -17.57 15.54 14.40
C PRO A 180 -18.61 14.93 13.47
N SER A 181 -18.19 14.52 12.27
CA SER A 181 -19.03 13.87 11.26
C SER A 181 -18.82 12.35 11.18
N CYS A 182 -17.95 11.76 12.01
CA CYS A 182 -17.60 10.34 11.99
C CYS A 182 -17.14 9.81 10.62
N GLY A 183 -16.51 10.63 9.78
CA GLY A 183 -15.98 10.22 8.48
C GLY A 183 -14.47 10.34 8.33
N VAL A 184 -13.75 10.69 9.40
CA VAL A 184 -12.27 10.65 9.40
C VAL A 184 -11.83 9.25 9.84
N PRO A 185 -11.20 8.43 8.99
CA PRO A 185 -10.77 7.09 9.38
C PRO A 185 -9.53 7.13 10.28
N THR A 186 -9.31 6.08 11.09
CA THR A 186 -8.14 5.95 11.99
C THR A 186 -6.81 6.25 11.30
N VAL A 187 -6.64 5.81 10.04
CA VAL A 187 -5.42 6.06 9.26
C VAL A 187 -5.15 7.56 9.04
N VAL A 188 -6.20 8.37 8.89
CA VAL A 188 -6.07 9.83 8.75
C VAL A 188 -5.97 10.49 10.13
N GLN A 189 -6.69 10.00 11.13
CA GLN A 189 -6.59 10.50 12.50
C GLN A 189 -5.14 10.45 13.02
N HIS A 190 -4.44 9.35 12.74
CA HIS A 190 -3.02 9.14 13.12
C HIS A 190 -2.00 9.61 12.07
N SER A 191 -2.43 10.34 11.04
CA SER A 191 -1.52 10.92 10.03
C SER A 191 -0.70 12.11 10.55
N ASN A 192 0.18 12.65 9.71
CA ASN A 192 0.84 13.95 9.94
C ASN A 192 0.09 15.13 9.29
N LEU A 193 -1.18 14.98 8.89
CA LEU A 193 -1.96 16.07 8.29
C LEU A 193 -2.02 17.30 9.23
N PRO A 194 -1.57 18.50 8.80
CA PRO A 194 -1.50 19.68 9.66
C PRO A 194 -2.85 20.39 9.87
N THR A 195 -3.89 20.01 9.13
CA THR A 195 -5.18 20.73 9.05
C THR A 195 -6.37 19.89 9.51
N LYS A 196 -6.15 18.89 10.37
CA LYS A 196 -7.20 17.95 10.83
C LYS A 196 -8.42 18.65 11.45
N GLU A 197 -8.20 19.77 12.12
CA GLU A 197 -9.23 20.56 12.79
C GLU A 197 -10.10 21.35 11.81
N ARG A 198 -9.67 21.47 10.55
CA ARG A 198 -10.34 22.24 9.48
C ARG A 198 -10.98 21.34 8.43
N LEU A 199 -11.11 20.04 8.70
CA LEU A 199 -11.70 19.09 7.77
C LEU A 199 -13.21 19.29 7.66
N VAL A 200 -13.69 19.49 6.43
CA VAL A 200 -15.11 19.74 6.16
C VAL A 200 -15.65 18.68 5.20
N PRO A 201 -16.74 17.97 5.56
CA PRO A 201 -17.43 17.08 4.63
C PRO A 201 -17.89 17.81 3.37
N ARG A 202 -17.69 17.19 2.21
CA ARG A 202 -18.12 17.73 0.92
C ARG A 202 -19.58 17.38 0.63
N GLU A 203 -20.30 18.32 0.03
CA GLU A 203 -21.64 18.05 -0.52
C GLU A 203 -21.55 17.26 -1.83
N VAL A 204 -20.56 17.56 -2.67
CA VAL A 204 -20.28 16.85 -3.92
C VAL A 204 -18.94 16.11 -3.79
N PRO A 205 -18.93 14.76 -3.85
CA PRO A 205 -17.71 13.98 -3.81
C PRO A 205 -16.75 14.35 -4.95
N ARG A 206 -15.44 14.36 -4.66
CA ARG A 206 -14.42 14.36 -5.72
C ARG A 206 -14.49 13.06 -6.50
N ARG A 207 -13.99 13.05 -7.73
CA ARG A 207 -13.72 11.78 -8.41
C ARG A 207 -12.28 11.37 -8.16
N VAL A 208 -12.03 10.08 -8.12
CA VAL A 208 -10.71 9.50 -7.86
C VAL A 208 -10.23 8.78 -9.10
N ILE A 209 -9.05 9.15 -9.56
CA ILE A 209 -8.34 8.56 -10.68
C ILE A 209 -7.11 7.84 -10.12
N ASN A 210 -7.04 6.52 -10.30
CA ASN A 210 -5.86 5.75 -9.92
C ASN A 210 -5.10 5.29 -11.17
N ALA A 211 -3.90 5.83 -11.35
CA ALA A 211 -3.01 5.54 -12.45
C ALA A 211 -1.96 4.49 -12.04
N ILE A 212 -1.81 3.44 -12.84
CA ILE A 212 -1.03 2.25 -12.50
C ILE A 212 -0.23 1.81 -13.72
N ASN A 213 1.06 1.54 -13.52
CA ASN A 213 1.88 0.83 -14.49
C ASN A 213 1.86 -0.66 -14.18
N ILE A 214 1.60 -1.50 -15.19
CA ILE A 214 1.56 -2.95 -15.02
C ILE A 214 2.63 -3.66 -15.86
N ASN A 215 3.34 -4.60 -15.23
CA ASN A 215 4.18 -5.54 -15.95
C ASN A 215 3.51 -6.92 -15.99
N HIS A 216 3.54 -7.64 -14.87
CA HIS A 216 2.93 -8.96 -14.71
C HIS A 216 2.34 -9.19 -13.31
N GLU A 217 2.14 -8.13 -12.54
CA GLU A 217 1.51 -8.08 -11.22
C GLU A 217 -0.03 -8.30 -11.30
N PHE A 218 -0.52 -9.19 -12.16
CA PHE A 218 -1.96 -9.33 -12.46
C PHE A 218 -2.80 -9.69 -11.24
N ASP A 219 -2.29 -10.55 -10.35
CA ASP A 219 -2.98 -10.90 -9.12
C ASP A 219 -3.12 -9.70 -8.18
N LEU A 220 -2.07 -8.86 -8.07
CA LEU A 220 -2.14 -7.64 -7.25
C LEU A 220 -3.02 -6.57 -7.89
N LEU A 221 -3.09 -6.53 -9.24
CA LEU A 221 -4.01 -5.66 -9.96
C LEU A 221 -5.47 -6.06 -9.72
N ASP A 222 -5.78 -7.36 -9.77
CA ASP A 222 -7.13 -7.88 -9.48
C ASP A 222 -7.53 -7.57 -8.03
N VAL A 223 -6.61 -7.76 -7.08
CA VAL A 223 -6.81 -7.38 -5.68
C VAL A 223 -7.08 -5.88 -5.56
N ARG A 224 -6.30 -5.03 -6.23
CA ARG A 224 -6.50 -3.57 -6.23
C ARG A 224 -7.89 -3.20 -6.75
N PHE A 225 -8.33 -3.79 -7.86
CA PHE A 225 -9.67 -3.52 -8.41
C PHE A 225 -10.77 -3.88 -7.41
N HIS A 226 -10.64 -5.00 -6.70
CA HIS A 226 -11.61 -5.38 -5.68
C HIS A 226 -11.54 -4.55 -4.39
N GLU A 227 -10.36 -4.07 -3.99
CA GLU A 227 -10.21 -3.21 -2.81
C GLU A 227 -10.70 -1.78 -3.04
N LEU A 228 -10.50 -1.25 -4.25
CA LEU A 228 -10.70 0.17 -4.55
C LEU A 228 -11.85 0.45 -5.52
N GLY A 229 -12.41 -0.58 -6.15
CA GLY A 229 -13.38 -0.42 -7.23
C GLY A 229 -14.67 0.30 -6.85
N ASP A 230 -15.00 0.41 -5.56
CA ASP A 230 -16.17 1.15 -5.09
C ASP A 230 -15.87 2.62 -4.75
N VAL A 231 -14.60 3.00 -4.61
CA VAL A 231 -14.17 4.38 -4.28
C VAL A 231 -13.46 5.08 -5.43
N VAL A 232 -12.82 4.32 -6.32
CA VAL A 232 -12.15 4.81 -7.54
C VAL A 232 -13.17 4.93 -8.67
N ASP A 233 -13.11 6.05 -9.39
CA ASP A 233 -14.01 6.38 -10.49
C ASP A 233 -13.39 6.02 -11.85
N ALA A 234 -12.06 6.08 -11.97
CA ALA A 234 -11.32 5.58 -13.13
C ALA A 234 -9.97 4.97 -12.74
N PHE A 235 -9.69 3.78 -13.27
CA PHE A 235 -8.37 3.16 -13.26
C PHE A 235 -7.69 3.41 -14.61
N VAL A 236 -6.59 4.16 -14.61
CA VAL A 236 -5.79 4.40 -15.81
C VAL A 236 -4.61 3.42 -15.77
N VAL A 237 -4.67 2.37 -16.59
CA VAL A 237 -3.70 1.26 -16.50
C VAL A 237 -2.83 1.24 -17.75
N CYS A 238 -1.53 1.45 -17.56
CA CYS A 238 -0.54 1.45 -18.63
C CYS A 238 0.18 0.11 -18.72
N GLU A 239 0.14 -0.45 -19.93
CA GLU A 239 0.93 -1.62 -20.34
C GLU A 239 1.86 -1.23 -21.48
N SER A 240 3.06 -1.80 -21.51
CA SER A 240 4.01 -1.64 -22.60
C SER A 240 4.26 -2.98 -23.28
N ASN A 241 4.53 -2.98 -24.58
CA ASN A 241 5.06 -4.15 -25.30
C ASN A 241 6.57 -4.34 -25.11
N PHE A 242 7.21 -3.60 -24.19
CA PHE A 242 8.60 -3.77 -23.79
C PHE A 242 8.74 -4.10 -22.29
N THR A 243 9.74 -4.90 -21.95
CA THR A 243 10.24 -5.04 -20.57
C THR A 243 10.93 -3.75 -20.12
N ALA A 244 11.19 -3.59 -18.82
CA ALA A 244 11.94 -2.42 -18.33
C ALA A 244 13.40 -2.38 -18.85
N TYR A 245 13.93 -3.50 -19.34
CA TYR A 245 15.22 -3.57 -20.05
C TYR A 245 15.12 -3.22 -21.56
N GLY A 246 13.91 -3.21 -22.11
CA GLY A 246 13.65 -2.89 -23.52
C GLY A 246 13.49 -4.10 -24.44
N GLU A 247 13.33 -5.31 -23.90
CA GLU A 247 13.03 -6.51 -24.70
C GLU A 247 11.53 -6.60 -25.03
N PRO A 248 11.14 -7.11 -26.21
CA PRO A 248 9.73 -7.29 -26.55
C PRO A 248 9.02 -8.20 -25.56
N ARG A 249 7.79 -7.85 -25.18
CA ARG A 249 6.92 -8.66 -24.31
C ARG A 249 5.47 -8.69 -24.82
N PRO A 250 4.73 -9.79 -24.57
CA PRO A 250 3.32 -9.88 -24.93
C PRO A 250 2.46 -8.94 -24.08
N LEU A 251 1.35 -8.48 -24.66
CA LEU A 251 0.37 -7.58 -24.03
C LEU A 251 -0.68 -8.40 -23.25
N LYS A 252 -0.25 -9.01 -22.15
CA LYS A 252 -1.10 -9.95 -21.41
C LYS A 252 -2.28 -9.27 -20.71
N PHE A 253 -2.13 -8.04 -20.25
CA PHE A 253 -3.24 -7.29 -19.66
C PHE A 253 -4.31 -6.98 -20.72
N ARG A 254 -3.91 -6.56 -21.93
CA ARG A 254 -4.84 -6.40 -23.06
C ARG A 254 -5.60 -7.70 -23.37
N GLU A 255 -4.92 -8.84 -23.40
CA GLU A 255 -5.57 -10.15 -23.60
C GLU A 255 -6.63 -10.42 -22.50
N MET A 256 -6.31 -10.15 -21.24
CA MET A 256 -7.21 -10.32 -20.09
C MET A 256 -8.40 -9.35 -20.10
N LEU A 257 -8.23 -8.15 -20.67
CA LEU A 257 -9.35 -7.24 -20.90
C LEU A 257 -10.31 -7.81 -21.96
N VAL A 258 -9.76 -8.35 -23.05
CA VAL A 258 -10.55 -8.82 -24.21
C VAL A 258 -11.24 -10.16 -23.96
N ASN A 259 -10.61 -11.07 -23.21
CA ASN A 259 -11.17 -12.39 -22.94
C ASN A 259 -12.22 -12.40 -21.82
N GLY A 260 -12.49 -11.24 -21.20
CA GLY A 260 -13.51 -11.07 -20.16
C GLY A 260 -13.03 -11.27 -18.72
N THR A 261 -11.74 -11.51 -18.45
CA THR A 261 -11.22 -11.67 -17.08
C THR A 261 -11.59 -10.48 -16.18
N PHE A 262 -11.53 -9.25 -16.71
CA PHE A 262 -11.83 -8.01 -15.98
C PHE A 262 -13.18 -7.39 -16.33
N GLU A 263 -14.13 -8.15 -16.88
CA GLU A 263 -15.41 -7.60 -17.36
C GLU A 263 -16.18 -6.87 -16.24
N TYR A 264 -16.11 -7.38 -15.01
CA TYR A 264 -16.79 -6.81 -13.84
C TYR A 264 -16.36 -5.37 -13.50
N ILE A 265 -15.14 -4.95 -13.88
CA ILE A 265 -14.57 -3.62 -13.60
C ILE A 265 -14.21 -2.84 -14.86
N ARG A 266 -14.31 -3.46 -16.04
CA ARG A 266 -13.92 -2.91 -17.35
C ARG A 266 -14.47 -1.50 -17.61
N HIS A 267 -15.70 -1.24 -17.18
CA HIS A 267 -16.36 0.06 -17.31
C HIS A 267 -15.66 1.22 -16.54
N LYS A 268 -14.72 0.91 -15.65
CA LYS A 268 -13.86 1.87 -14.94
C LYS A 268 -12.42 1.90 -15.43
N VAL A 269 -12.04 1.02 -16.37
CA VAL A 269 -10.64 0.87 -16.79
C VAL A 269 -10.40 1.63 -18.10
N LEU A 270 -9.48 2.58 -18.05
CA LEU A 270 -8.86 3.20 -19.22
C LEU A 270 -7.53 2.50 -19.51
N TYR A 271 -7.46 1.80 -20.64
CA TYR A 271 -6.23 1.16 -21.11
C TYR A 271 -5.32 2.19 -21.79
N VAL A 272 -4.08 2.27 -21.32
CA VAL A 272 -2.98 3.05 -21.93
C VAL A 272 -1.98 2.06 -22.49
N PHE A 273 -1.62 2.22 -23.76
CA PHE A 273 -0.66 1.34 -24.42
C PHE A 273 0.59 2.15 -24.82
N LEU A 274 1.72 1.79 -24.23
CA LEU A 274 3.03 2.31 -24.62
C LEU A 274 3.68 1.33 -25.62
N ASP A 275 3.67 1.72 -26.89
CA ASP A 275 4.06 0.88 -28.04
C ASP A 275 5.54 0.98 -28.45
N HIS A 276 6.31 1.81 -27.77
CA HIS A 276 7.71 2.08 -28.05
C HIS A 276 8.55 2.14 -26.76
N PHE A 277 9.85 1.90 -26.90
CA PHE A 277 10.82 2.05 -25.82
C PHE A 277 11.49 3.43 -25.93
N PRO A 278 11.65 4.19 -24.83
CA PRO A 278 12.16 5.55 -24.90
C PRO A 278 13.63 5.57 -25.38
N PRO A 279 14.00 6.54 -26.24
CA PRO A 279 15.38 6.76 -26.62
C PRO A 279 16.27 6.98 -25.39
N GLY A 280 17.45 6.35 -25.35
CA GLY A 280 18.34 6.43 -24.18
C GLY A 280 18.00 5.43 -23.06
N GLY A 281 16.80 4.85 -23.04
CA GLY A 281 16.36 3.94 -21.96
C GLY A 281 17.19 2.66 -21.82
N ARG A 282 17.86 2.24 -22.91
CA ARG A 282 18.76 1.07 -22.86
C ARG A 282 20.11 1.43 -22.25
N GLN A 283 20.52 2.69 -22.34
CA GLN A 283 21.77 3.19 -21.76
C GLN A 283 21.58 3.57 -20.29
N ASP A 284 20.43 4.15 -19.96
CA ASP A 284 20.03 4.51 -18.62
C ASP A 284 18.60 4.02 -18.34
N GLY A 285 18.50 2.96 -17.54
CA GLY A 285 17.20 2.37 -17.19
C GLY A 285 16.24 3.35 -16.54
N TRP A 286 16.75 4.36 -15.80
CA TRP A 286 15.91 5.36 -15.15
C TRP A 286 15.11 6.20 -16.14
N ILE A 287 15.60 6.38 -17.37
CA ILE A 287 14.84 7.03 -18.45
C ILE A 287 13.60 6.19 -18.79
N ALA A 288 13.73 4.87 -18.86
CA ALA A 288 12.61 3.98 -19.16
C ALA A 288 11.56 3.97 -18.05
N ASP A 289 12.00 3.90 -16.79
CA ASP A 289 11.11 3.91 -15.62
C ASP A 289 10.40 5.26 -15.42
N ASP A 290 11.11 6.37 -15.63
CA ASP A 290 10.52 7.71 -15.60
C ASP A 290 9.49 7.87 -16.72
N TYR A 291 9.89 7.55 -17.95
CA TYR A 291 9.07 7.76 -19.13
C TYR A 291 7.77 6.97 -19.07
N LEU A 292 7.78 5.76 -18.50
CA LEU A 292 6.56 4.97 -18.32
C LEU A 292 5.50 5.72 -17.49
N ARG A 293 5.92 6.43 -16.43
CA ARG A 293 5.01 7.24 -15.58
C ARG A 293 4.63 8.57 -16.25
N THR A 294 5.56 9.20 -16.97
CA THR A 294 5.27 10.38 -17.79
C THR A 294 4.24 10.05 -18.87
N PHE A 295 4.41 8.96 -19.62
CA PHE A 295 3.50 8.54 -20.68
C PHE A 295 2.12 8.16 -20.13
N LEU A 296 2.07 7.35 -19.06
CA LEU A 296 0.84 7.00 -18.36
C LEU A 296 -0.02 8.23 -18.03
N THR A 297 0.63 9.31 -17.59
CA THR A 297 -0.08 10.54 -17.20
C THR A 297 -0.41 11.44 -18.37
N GLN A 298 0.53 11.68 -19.28
CA GLN A 298 0.29 12.53 -20.46
C GLN A 298 -0.75 11.93 -21.40
N ASP A 299 -0.66 10.64 -21.72
CA ASP A 299 -1.65 9.97 -22.58
C ASP A 299 -2.93 9.64 -21.80
N GLY A 300 -2.80 8.98 -20.65
CA GLY A 300 -3.96 8.50 -19.90
C GLY A 300 -4.85 9.62 -19.35
N VAL A 301 -4.27 10.63 -18.68
CA VAL A 301 -5.07 11.71 -18.09
C VAL A 301 -5.63 12.65 -19.17
N SER A 302 -4.94 12.84 -20.30
CA SER A 302 -5.46 13.69 -21.39
C SER A 302 -6.69 13.12 -22.11
N ARG A 303 -6.89 11.80 -22.04
CA ARG A 303 -8.07 11.08 -22.55
C ARG A 303 -9.23 11.01 -21.56
N LEU A 304 -9.06 11.53 -20.34
CA LEU A 304 -10.17 11.67 -19.39
C LEU A 304 -11.03 12.88 -19.77
N ARG A 305 -12.32 12.64 -20.00
CA ARG A 305 -13.34 13.67 -20.27
C ARG A 305 -14.14 13.95 -19.01
N ASN A 306 -14.72 15.16 -18.96
CA ASN A 306 -15.45 15.69 -17.81
C ASN A 306 -14.59 15.87 -16.54
N LEU A 307 -13.27 15.97 -16.64
CA LEU A 307 -12.35 16.13 -15.52
C LEU A 307 -12.55 17.46 -14.76
N ARG A 308 -12.50 17.45 -13.43
CA ARG A 308 -12.61 18.65 -12.58
C ARG A 308 -11.24 18.97 -11.97
N PRO A 309 -10.92 20.26 -11.76
CA PRO A 309 -9.64 20.65 -11.16
C PRO A 309 -9.40 20.03 -9.77
N ASP A 310 -10.47 19.81 -9.00
CA ASP A 310 -10.40 19.28 -7.64
C ASP A 310 -10.52 17.76 -7.55
N ASP A 311 -10.59 17.02 -8.67
CA ASP A 311 -10.54 15.56 -8.64
C ASP A 311 -9.20 15.06 -8.09
N VAL A 312 -9.21 13.91 -7.43
CA VAL A 312 -8.03 13.31 -6.81
C VAL A 312 -7.33 12.41 -7.83
N PHE A 313 -6.06 12.68 -8.08
CA PHE A 313 -5.17 11.84 -8.86
C PHE A 313 -4.23 11.06 -7.93
N ILE A 314 -4.11 9.76 -8.16
CA ILE A 314 -3.21 8.86 -7.41
C ILE A 314 -2.41 8.02 -8.40
N ILE A 315 -1.08 8.09 -8.35
CA ILE A 315 -0.16 7.23 -9.09
C ILE A 315 0.63 6.35 -8.11
N ASP A 316 0.51 5.04 -8.27
CA ASP A 316 1.21 4.04 -7.47
C ASP A 316 1.76 2.92 -8.38
N ASP A 317 2.80 2.25 -7.92
CA ASP A 317 3.26 1.02 -8.55
C ASP A 317 2.26 -0.12 -8.30
N ALA A 318 2.20 -1.14 -9.16
CA ALA A 318 1.19 -2.18 -9.06
C ALA A 318 1.22 -2.94 -7.72
N ASP A 319 2.38 -3.06 -7.10
CA ASP A 319 2.61 -3.66 -5.78
C ASP A 319 2.40 -2.72 -4.58
N GLU A 320 1.98 -1.47 -4.81
CA GLU A 320 1.65 -0.44 -3.81
C GLU A 320 0.13 -0.19 -3.77
N ILE A 321 -0.64 -0.91 -2.94
CA ILE A 321 -2.11 -0.83 -2.89
C ILE A 321 -2.55 0.11 -1.73
N PRO A 322 -3.14 1.29 -2.01
CA PRO A 322 -3.69 2.16 -0.98
C PRO A 322 -4.86 1.52 -0.22
N ALA A 323 -5.01 1.88 1.05
CA ALA A 323 -6.17 1.47 1.84
C ALA A 323 -7.42 2.24 1.41
N ARG A 324 -8.49 1.50 1.09
CA ARG A 324 -9.80 2.04 0.66
C ARG A 324 -10.29 3.22 1.49
N ASP A 325 -10.26 3.12 2.82
CA ASP A 325 -10.83 4.14 3.70
C ASP A 325 -10.06 5.46 3.63
N GLY A 326 -8.74 5.41 3.39
CA GLY A 326 -7.93 6.61 3.15
C GLY A 326 -8.27 7.28 1.82
N VAL A 327 -8.47 6.50 0.76
CA VAL A 327 -8.89 7.01 -0.55
C VAL A 327 -10.29 7.62 -0.48
N LEU A 328 -11.21 6.97 0.24
CA LEU A 328 -12.56 7.49 0.47
C LEU A 328 -12.55 8.81 1.23
N PHE A 329 -11.65 8.97 2.22
CA PHE A 329 -11.49 10.24 2.91
C PHE A 329 -11.08 11.38 1.97
N LEU A 330 -10.09 11.15 1.09
CA LEU A 330 -9.64 12.15 0.10
C LEU A 330 -10.78 12.60 -0.81
N LYS A 331 -11.65 11.65 -1.18
CA LYS A 331 -12.85 11.86 -1.99
C LYS A 331 -13.89 12.75 -1.30
N LEU A 332 -14.06 12.62 0.01
CA LEU A 332 -15.21 13.17 0.73
C LEU A 332 -14.95 14.41 1.58
N TYR A 333 -13.69 14.81 1.80
CA TYR A 333 -13.37 15.90 2.72
C TYR A 333 -12.56 17.01 2.07
N ASP A 334 -12.93 18.26 2.33
CA ASP A 334 -12.07 19.43 2.11
C ASP A 334 -11.16 19.67 3.31
N GLY A 335 -10.11 20.47 3.09
CA GLY A 335 -9.20 20.93 4.13
C GLY A 335 -7.89 20.16 4.23
N TRP A 336 -7.70 19.05 3.50
CA TRP A 336 -6.37 18.43 3.36
C TRP A 336 -5.49 19.21 2.37
N THR A 337 -4.16 19.09 2.51
CA THR A 337 -3.16 19.83 1.72
C THR A 337 -2.42 18.92 0.73
N GLU A 338 -1.56 19.46 -0.13
CA GLU A 338 -1.00 18.74 -1.28
C GLU A 338 0.53 18.94 -1.39
N PRO A 339 1.27 17.97 -1.97
CA PRO A 339 0.82 16.63 -2.37
C PRO A 339 0.64 15.71 -1.15
N PHE A 340 0.04 14.53 -1.34
CA PHE A 340 -0.09 13.52 -0.28
C PHE A 340 0.64 12.22 -0.60
N ALA A 341 0.95 11.49 0.46
CA ALA A 341 1.60 10.19 0.43
C ALA A 341 0.81 9.13 1.22
N PHE A 342 1.21 7.86 1.10
CA PHE A 342 0.69 6.76 1.92
C PHE A 342 1.82 6.10 2.70
N HIS A 343 1.61 5.87 4.00
CA HIS A 343 2.45 4.95 4.78
C HIS A 343 1.97 3.51 4.57
N MET A 344 2.72 2.73 3.80
CA MET A 344 2.35 1.35 3.45
C MET A 344 3.09 0.31 4.31
N ARG A 345 2.38 -0.78 4.63
CA ARG A 345 2.97 -1.98 5.25
C ARG A 345 3.88 -2.65 4.25
N LYS A 346 5.16 -2.82 4.59
CA LYS A 346 6.13 -3.51 3.72
C LYS A 346 6.09 -5.01 3.92
N SER A 347 5.88 -5.73 2.82
CA SER A 347 5.83 -7.18 2.76
C SER A 347 6.83 -7.69 1.72
N LEU A 348 7.24 -8.95 1.84
CA LEU A 348 8.23 -9.58 0.97
C LEU A 348 7.84 -11.00 0.57
N TYR A 349 7.86 -11.34 -0.73
CA TYR A 349 7.47 -12.63 -1.32
C TYR A 349 6.00 -13.04 -1.13
N GLY A 350 5.34 -12.48 -0.13
CA GLY A 350 3.93 -12.53 0.20
C GLY A 350 3.70 -11.67 1.44
N PHE A 351 2.49 -11.68 1.97
CA PHE A 351 2.11 -10.92 3.16
C PHE A 351 2.61 -11.54 4.47
N PHE A 352 3.09 -12.79 4.42
CA PHE A 352 3.62 -13.56 5.54
C PHE A 352 5.02 -13.14 6.01
N TRP A 353 5.80 -12.41 5.20
CA TRP A 353 7.03 -11.75 5.65
C TRP A 353 6.81 -10.25 5.78
N LYS A 354 6.88 -9.74 7.01
CA LYS A 354 6.77 -8.31 7.30
C LYS A 354 8.15 -7.69 7.44
N GLN A 355 8.47 -6.72 6.59
CA GLN A 355 9.72 -5.99 6.70
C GLN A 355 9.60 -4.90 7.79
N PRO A 356 10.67 -4.60 8.55
CA PRO A 356 10.66 -3.54 9.56
C PRO A 356 10.40 -2.15 8.96
N GLY A 357 9.73 -1.30 9.73
CA GLY A 357 9.37 0.05 9.32
C GLY A 357 8.29 0.08 8.25
N THR A 358 8.20 1.19 7.53
CA THR A 358 7.11 1.46 6.56
C THR A 358 7.68 2.04 5.29
N LEU A 359 6.96 1.89 4.18
CA LEU A 359 7.26 2.61 2.94
C LEU A 359 6.36 3.85 2.88
N GLU A 360 6.96 5.04 2.77
CA GLU A 360 6.19 6.27 2.53
C GLU A 360 6.23 6.59 1.03
N VAL A 361 5.07 6.53 0.40
CA VAL A 361 4.90 6.59 -1.06
C VAL A 361 4.20 7.90 -1.39
N VAL A 362 4.88 8.89 -1.96
CA VAL A 362 4.22 10.13 -2.44
C VAL A 362 3.48 9.80 -3.71
N SER A 363 2.15 9.84 -3.65
CA SER A 363 1.31 9.19 -4.67
C SER A 363 0.30 10.12 -5.31
N GLY A 364 -0.10 11.22 -4.66
CA GLY A 364 -1.26 11.93 -5.17
C GLY A 364 -1.34 13.41 -4.87
N CYS A 365 -2.21 14.05 -5.63
CA CYS A 365 -2.59 15.45 -5.54
C CYS A 365 -3.93 15.62 -6.26
N THR A 366 -4.45 16.84 -6.29
CA THR A 366 -5.54 17.22 -7.18
C THR A 366 -5.06 17.29 -8.63
N VAL A 367 -5.99 17.13 -9.56
CA VAL A 367 -5.74 17.31 -10.99
C VAL A 367 -5.19 18.71 -11.30
N ASP A 368 -5.67 19.76 -10.63
CA ASP A 368 -5.16 21.12 -10.83
C ASP A 368 -3.67 21.23 -10.48
N MET A 369 -3.24 20.63 -9.37
CA MET A 369 -1.82 20.57 -9.02
C MET A 369 -1.04 19.73 -10.04
N LEU A 370 -1.56 18.57 -10.45
CA LEU A 370 -0.94 17.72 -11.48
C LEU A 370 -0.70 18.50 -12.79
N GLN A 371 -1.69 19.27 -13.24
CA GLN A 371 -1.61 20.07 -14.45
C GLN A 371 -0.70 21.30 -14.27
N THR A 372 -0.97 22.12 -13.25
CA THR A 372 -0.31 23.42 -13.07
C THR A 372 1.14 23.29 -12.61
N VAL A 373 1.40 22.48 -11.59
CA VAL A 373 2.72 22.37 -10.94
C VAL A 373 3.59 21.33 -11.64
N TYR A 374 3.00 20.18 -11.96
CA TYR A 374 3.74 19.05 -12.52
C TYR A 374 3.66 18.95 -14.05
N GLY A 375 2.83 19.75 -14.73
CA GLY A 375 2.73 19.72 -16.19
C GLY A 375 2.21 18.39 -16.74
N LEU A 376 1.27 17.76 -16.02
CA LEU A 376 0.76 16.41 -16.30
C LEU A 376 1.83 15.31 -16.31
N ASP A 377 2.94 15.51 -15.59
CA ASP A 377 4.04 14.56 -15.53
C ASP A 377 4.09 13.85 -14.17
N GLY A 378 3.55 12.63 -14.12
CA GLY A 378 3.41 11.84 -12.90
C GLY A 378 4.73 11.50 -12.20
N ILE A 379 5.86 11.42 -12.92
CA ILE A 379 7.16 11.15 -12.29
C ILE A 379 7.62 12.31 -11.42
N ARG A 380 7.27 13.56 -11.78
CA ARG A 380 7.62 14.75 -10.99
C ARG A 380 6.90 14.77 -9.65
N LEU A 381 5.68 14.25 -9.60
CA LEU A 381 4.96 14.02 -8.35
C LEU A 381 5.68 12.98 -7.48
N ARG A 382 6.08 11.84 -8.07
CA ARG A 382 6.79 10.76 -7.37
C ARG A 382 8.14 11.21 -6.79
N ARG A 383 8.85 12.14 -7.46
CA ARG A 383 10.19 12.60 -7.07
C ARG A 383 10.26 13.61 -5.92
N ARG A 384 9.12 14.04 -5.37
CA ARG A 384 9.04 14.96 -4.21
C ARG A 384 9.70 16.34 -4.42
N GLN A 385 9.87 16.78 -5.66
CA GLN A 385 10.60 18.02 -6.02
C GLN A 385 9.66 19.22 -6.28
N TYR A 386 8.48 19.26 -5.65
CA TYR A 386 7.45 20.23 -6.00
C TYR A 386 7.83 21.68 -5.64
N TYR A 387 8.59 21.89 -4.56
CA TYR A 387 8.99 23.22 -4.10
C TYR A 387 9.96 23.94 -5.06
N THR A 388 10.65 23.20 -5.93
CA THR A 388 11.51 23.77 -6.98
C THR A 388 10.81 23.92 -8.33
N MET A 389 9.56 23.49 -8.46
CA MET A 389 8.83 23.60 -9.73
C MET A 389 8.46 25.06 -10.02
N PRO A 390 8.61 25.52 -11.28
CA PRO A 390 8.47 26.95 -11.62
C PRO A 390 7.08 27.51 -11.30
N ASN A 391 6.03 26.71 -11.50
CA ASN A 391 4.64 27.14 -11.29
C ASN A 391 4.13 26.93 -9.86
N PHE A 392 4.94 26.36 -8.95
CA PHE A 392 4.51 26.04 -7.59
C PHE A 392 4.05 27.27 -6.82
N ARG A 393 4.83 28.36 -6.84
CA ARG A 393 4.49 29.61 -6.13
C ARG A 393 3.24 30.29 -6.69
N GLN A 394 3.04 30.23 -8.01
CA GLN A 394 1.84 30.76 -8.63
C GLN A 394 0.61 29.94 -8.22
N TYR A 395 0.73 28.61 -8.19
CA TYR A 395 -0.33 27.71 -7.74
C TYR A 395 -0.69 27.93 -6.26
N GLU A 396 0.33 28.04 -5.38
CA GLU A 396 0.15 28.35 -3.95
C GLU A 396 -0.59 29.68 -3.75
N ASN A 397 -0.18 30.74 -4.45
CA ASN A 397 -0.83 32.05 -4.36
C ASN A 397 -2.27 32.04 -4.89
N ARG A 398 -2.53 31.30 -5.97
CA ARG A 398 -3.88 31.22 -6.59
C ARG A 398 -4.86 30.45 -5.72
N THR A 399 -4.41 29.35 -5.11
CA THR A 399 -5.27 28.52 -4.24
C THR A 399 -5.45 29.12 -2.86
N GLY A 400 -4.49 29.94 -2.39
CA GLY A 400 -4.50 30.48 -1.03
C GLY A 400 -4.29 29.41 0.05
N HIS A 401 -3.92 28.19 -0.35
CA HIS A 401 -3.65 27.07 0.53
C HIS A 401 -2.16 27.03 0.91
N ILE A 402 -1.88 26.69 2.16
CA ILE A 402 -0.52 26.35 2.58
C ILE A 402 -0.25 24.92 2.11
N LEU A 403 0.63 24.78 1.12
CA LEU A 403 0.97 23.50 0.49
C LEU A 403 2.10 22.82 1.25
N VAL A 404 1.76 21.76 1.98
CA VAL A 404 2.70 20.97 2.78
C VAL A 404 2.45 19.52 2.49
N GLN A 405 3.47 18.80 2.05
CA GLN A 405 3.35 17.37 1.89
C GLN A 405 2.97 16.70 3.22
N TRP A 406 1.99 15.80 3.15
CA TRP A 406 1.57 14.97 4.27
C TRP A 406 1.34 13.52 3.79
N SER A 407 1.11 12.63 4.74
CA SER A 407 1.07 11.20 4.51
C SER A 407 -0.12 10.62 5.24
N LEU A 408 -1.02 9.95 4.53
CA LEU A 408 -2.04 9.13 5.14
C LEU A 408 -1.37 8.02 5.93
N GLY A 409 -1.88 7.78 7.14
CA GLY A 409 -1.29 6.81 8.04
C GLY A 409 -0.03 7.31 8.74
N SER A 410 0.61 6.40 9.45
CA SER A 410 1.87 6.61 10.16
C SER A 410 2.64 5.31 10.21
N PRO A 411 3.86 5.30 10.78
CA PRO A 411 4.62 4.07 10.94
C PRO A 411 3.94 2.95 11.73
N LEU A 412 2.88 3.26 12.48
CA LEU A 412 2.09 2.31 13.28
C LEU A 412 0.66 2.11 12.76
N HIS A 413 0.17 3.00 11.90
CA HIS A 413 -1.18 2.95 11.33
C HIS A 413 -1.07 3.02 9.81
N PHE A 414 -0.85 1.89 9.17
CA PHE A 414 -0.66 1.82 7.72
C PHE A 414 -1.89 2.30 6.96
N ALA A 415 -1.66 3.03 5.87
CA ALA A 415 -2.66 3.48 4.90
C ALA A 415 -2.57 2.72 3.57
N GLY A 416 -2.02 1.51 3.58
CA GLY A 416 -1.93 0.63 2.41
C GLY A 416 -0.91 -0.48 2.60
N TRP A 417 -0.63 -1.20 1.50
CA TRP A 417 0.29 -2.32 1.45
C TRP A 417 1.28 -2.15 0.31
N HIS A 418 2.54 -2.45 0.59
CA HIS A 418 3.59 -2.61 -0.41
C HIS A 418 4.11 -4.05 -0.33
N CYS A 419 4.16 -4.76 -1.47
CA CYS A 419 4.51 -6.17 -1.51
C CYS A 419 5.66 -6.45 -2.48
N SER A 420 6.89 -6.40 -1.97
CA SER A 420 8.08 -6.65 -2.78
C SER A 420 8.13 -8.12 -3.19
N TRP A 421 8.41 -8.39 -4.48
CA TRP A 421 8.61 -9.75 -4.98
C TRP A 421 7.45 -10.73 -4.71
N CYS A 422 6.23 -10.23 -4.55
CA CYS A 422 5.06 -11.04 -4.22
C CYS A 422 4.52 -11.81 -5.42
N PHE A 423 5.28 -12.84 -5.80
CA PHE A 423 5.04 -13.70 -6.94
C PHE A 423 5.41 -15.15 -6.60
N THR A 424 4.97 -16.07 -7.46
CA THR A 424 5.57 -17.41 -7.53
C THR A 424 7.05 -17.32 -7.94
N PRO A 425 7.86 -18.38 -7.73
CA PRO A 425 9.27 -18.38 -8.16
C PRO A 425 9.47 -18.02 -9.63
N LYS A 426 8.56 -18.45 -10.52
CA LYS A 426 8.58 -18.09 -11.94
C LYS A 426 8.32 -16.60 -12.17
N GLY A 427 7.38 -16.00 -11.42
CA GLY A 427 7.13 -14.56 -11.50
C GLY A 427 8.32 -13.74 -10.99
N ILE A 428 8.97 -14.16 -9.91
CA ILE A 428 10.23 -13.54 -9.45
C ILE A 428 11.30 -13.62 -10.52
N TYR A 429 11.48 -14.78 -11.16
CA TYR A 429 12.38 -14.93 -12.31
C TYR A 429 12.05 -13.92 -13.42
N PHE A 430 10.78 -13.77 -13.80
CA PHE A 430 10.37 -12.82 -14.83
C PHE A 430 10.64 -11.36 -14.42
N LYS A 431 10.40 -11.00 -13.16
CA LYS A 431 10.72 -9.67 -12.62
C LYS A 431 12.23 -9.41 -12.65
N LEU A 432 13.06 -10.39 -12.31
CA LEU A 432 14.53 -10.29 -12.38
C LEU A 432 15.04 -10.04 -13.80
N VAL A 433 14.61 -10.83 -14.78
CA VAL A 433 15.08 -10.67 -16.16
C VAL A 433 14.56 -9.38 -16.81
N SER A 434 13.39 -8.91 -16.35
CA SER A 434 12.77 -7.66 -16.81
C SER A 434 13.37 -6.40 -16.18
N ALA A 435 14.25 -6.51 -15.16
CA ALA A 435 14.78 -5.35 -14.45
C ALA A 435 15.56 -4.40 -15.37
N GLN A 436 15.40 -3.09 -15.14
CA GLN A 436 15.97 -2.01 -15.97
C GLN A 436 17.49 -1.94 -15.92
N ASN A 437 18.11 -1.32 -16.94
CA ASN A 437 19.57 -1.11 -17.02
C ASN A 437 20.11 0.03 -16.12
N GLY A 438 19.56 0.17 -14.92
CA GLY A 438 19.97 1.16 -13.91
C GLY A 438 19.89 0.63 -12.48
N ASP A 439 19.40 -0.59 -12.31
CA ASP A 439 19.24 -1.26 -11.02
C ASP A 439 20.50 -2.10 -10.72
N PHE A 440 21.62 -1.42 -10.42
CA PHE A 440 22.91 -2.09 -10.21
C PHE A 440 23.14 -2.46 -8.72
N PRO A 441 23.59 -3.69 -8.39
CA PRO A 441 23.78 -4.82 -9.30
C PRO A 441 22.43 -5.42 -9.73
N ARG A 442 22.30 -5.71 -11.02
CA ARG A 442 21.06 -6.27 -11.55
C ARG A 442 21.05 -7.76 -11.28
N TRP A 443 20.27 -8.17 -10.27
CA TRP A 443 20.23 -9.57 -9.82
C TRP A 443 19.88 -10.56 -10.94
N GLY A 444 19.10 -10.14 -11.94
CA GLY A 444 18.77 -10.97 -13.11
C GLY A 444 19.92 -11.29 -14.06
N ASP A 445 21.08 -10.62 -13.95
CA ASP A 445 22.28 -10.93 -14.74
C ASP A 445 23.03 -12.17 -14.22
N TYR A 446 22.83 -12.53 -12.96
CA TYR A 446 23.51 -13.65 -12.34
C TYR A 446 22.70 -14.94 -12.52
N GLU A 447 23.34 -15.96 -13.10
CA GLU A 447 22.67 -17.25 -13.39
C GLU A 447 22.13 -17.94 -12.14
N ASP A 448 22.88 -17.92 -11.04
CA ASP A 448 22.48 -18.50 -9.75
C ASP A 448 21.24 -17.81 -9.17
N LYS A 449 21.12 -16.49 -9.35
CA LYS A 449 19.98 -15.71 -8.84
C LYS A 449 18.69 -15.97 -9.60
N ARG A 450 18.81 -16.49 -10.83
CA ARG A 450 17.68 -16.92 -11.65
C ARG A 450 17.24 -18.35 -11.38
N ASP A 451 18.02 -19.14 -10.65
CA ASP A 451 17.66 -20.51 -10.33
C ASP A 451 16.38 -20.57 -9.49
N LEU A 452 15.43 -21.42 -9.89
CA LEU A 452 14.14 -21.51 -9.23
C LEU A 452 14.24 -22.12 -7.84
N ASN A 453 15.23 -22.98 -7.56
CA ASN A 453 15.43 -23.53 -6.22
C ASN A 453 16.06 -22.50 -5.28
N TYR A 454 16.99 -21.69 -5.80
CA TYR A 454 17.52 -20.53 -5.07
C TYR A 454 16.38 -19.56 -4.70
N ILE A 455 15.54 -19.17 -5.65
CA ILE A 455 14.39 -18.30 -5.40
C ILE A 455 13.43 -18.93 -4.38
N ARG A 456 13.11 -20.22 -4.48
CA ARG A 456 12.29 -20.93 -3.48
C ARG A 456 12.93 -20.87 -2.09
N SER A 457 14.26 -21.02 -2.01
CA SER A 457 14.98 -20.89 -0.74
C SER A 457 14.87 -19.47 -0.17
N LEU A 458 14.94 -18.44 -1.00
CA LEU A 458 14.73 -17.06 -0.55
C LEU A 458 13.30 -16.84 -0.02
N ILE A 459 12.28 -17.32 -0.72
CA ILE A 459 10.88 -17.24 -0.25
C ILE A 459 10.73 -17.98 1.09
N ARG A 460 11.34 -19.17 1.19
CA ARG A 460 11.30 -20.00 2.40
C ARG A 460 11.89 -19.30 3.61
N THR A 461 13.01 -18.58 3.46
CA THR A 461 13.75 -17.99 4.59
C THR A 461 13.51 -16.50 4.78
N GLY A 462 12.92 -15.80 3.81
CA GLY A 462 12.85 -14.35 3.79
C GLY A 462 14.16 -13.65 3.45
N GLY A 463 15.13 -14.36 2.85
CA GLY A 463 16.43 -13.77 2.47
C GLY A 463 16.34 -12.79 1.29
N TRP A 464 17.38 -11.98 1.10
CA TRP A 464 17.51 -11.07 -0.06
C TRP A 464 18.54 -11.58 -1.09
N PHE A 465 18.49 -11.05 -2.31
CA PHE A 465 19.33 -11.50 -3.43
C PHE A 465 20.83 -11.22 -3.24
N ASP A 466 21.18 -10.26 -2.39
CA ASP A 466 22.57 -9.97 -1.99
C ASP A 466 23.17 -10.99 -1.01
N GLY A 467 22.40 -12.01 -0.63
CA GLY A 467 22.83 -13.03 0.33
C GLY A 467 22.61 -12.62 1.79
N THR A 468 22.08 -11.42 2.05
CA THR A 468 21.69 -11.04 3.41
C THR A 468 20.53 -11.91 3.88
N GLN A 469 20.76 -12.61 4.99
CA GLN A 469 19.70 -13.31 5.70
C GLN A 469 19.10 -12.32 6.69
N GLN A 470 17.90 -11.82 6.37
CA GLN A 470 17.12 -11.04 7.31
C GLN A 470 16.16 -11.98 8.03
N GLU A 471 16.31 -12.08 9.35
CA GLU A 471 15.31 -12.69 10.22
C GLU A 471 14.14 -11.71 10.38
N TYR A 472 13.27 -11.66 9.36
CA TYR A 472 11.96 -11.06 9.54
C TYR A 472 11.15 -11.97 10.45
N PRO A 473 10.50 -11.46 11.51
CA PRO A 473 9.51 -12.28 12.19
C PRO A 473 8.42 -12.66 11.17
N PRO A 474 8.02 -13.93 11.08
CA PRO A 474 6.80 -14.29 10.36
C PRO A 474 5.67 -13.39 10.85
N ALA A 475 4.93 -12.83 9.91
CA ALA A 475 3.82 -11.96 10.26
C ALA A 475 2.71 -12.77 10.93
N ASP A 476 2.13 -12.23 12.00
CA ASP A 476 0.95 -12.81 12.65
C ASP A 476 -0.27 -12.58 11.74
N PRO A 477 -0.95 -13.62 11.23
CA PRO A 477 -2.12 -13.46 10.36
C PRO A 477 -3.29 -12.71 11.03
N SER A 478 -3.31 -12.63 12.36
CA SER A 478 -4.29 -11.86 13.13
C SER A 478 -3.94 -10.38 13.26
N GLU A 479 -2.74 -9.96 12.82
CA GLU A 479 -2.33 -8.56 12.91
C GLU A 479 -3.21 -7.66 12.02
N HIS A 480 -3.46 -6.45 12.51
CA HIS A 480 -4.15 -5.45 11.72
C HIS A 480 -3.37 -5.13 10.44
N MET A 481 -4.08 -5.05 9.31
CA MET A 481 -3.50 -4.81 7.98
C MET A 481 -2.51 -5.92 7.54
N TYR A 482 -2.66 -7.17 7.99
CA TYR A 482 -1.86 -8.30 7.50
C TYR A 482 -1.79 -8.35 5.96
N ALA A 483 -2.95 -8.34 5.30
CA ALA A 483 -3.10 -8.33 3.85
C ALA A 483 -4.40 -7.61 3.43
N PRO A 484 -4.54 -7.20 2.15
CA PRO A 484 -5.81 -6.78 1.55
C PRO A 484 -6.98 -7.70 1.91
N LYS A 485 -8.16 -7.11 2.16
CA LYS A 485 -9.37 -7.84 2.59
C LYS A 485 -9.83 -8.86 1.54
N TYR A 486 -9.67 -8.55 0.26
CA TYR A 486 -10.01 -9.43 -0.85
C TYR A 486 -9.15 -10.68 -0.88
N LEU A 487 -7.85 -10.57 -0.60
CA LEU A 487 -6.97 -11.74 -0.47
C LEU A 487 -7.44 -12.63 0.67
N LEU A 488 -7.73 -12.06 1.84
CA LEU A 488 -8.20 -12.79 3.01
C LEU A 488 -9.53 -13.52 2.76
N LYS A 489 -10.46 -12.88 2.04
CA LYS A 489 -11.75 -13.49 1.66
C LYS A 489 -11.59 -14.62 0.65
N ASN A 490 -10.59 -14.53 -0.24
CA ASN A 490 -10.32 -15.51 -1.30
C ASN A 490 -9.08 -16.35 -0.97
N TYR A 491 -8.98 -16.78 0.29
CA TYR A 491 -7.80 -17.41 0.86
C TYR A 491 -7.22 -18.55 0.01
N ASN A 492 -8.07 -19.47 -0.47
CA ASN A 492 -7.62 -20.64 -1.21
C ASN A 492 -6.97 -20.29 -2.55
N GLN A 493 -7.46 -19.24 -3.21
CA GLN A 493 -6.90 -18.76 -4.48
C GLN A 493 -5.54 -18.11 -4.26
N PHE A 494 -5.40 -17.31 -3.21
CA PHE A 494 -4.20 -16.52 -2.94
C PHE A 494 -3.33 -17.08 -1.80
N ARG A 495 -3.50 -18.37 -1.50
CA ARG A 495 -2.78 -19.02 -0.39
C ARG A 495 -1.28 -18.81 -0.48
N TYR A 496 -0.73 -18.83 -1.69
CA TYR A 496 0.71 -18.63 -1.94
C TYR A 496 1.24 -17.23 -1.56
N LEU A 497 0.36 -16.23 -1.43
CA LEU A 497 0.68 -14.89 -0.94
C LEU A 497 0.40 -14.72 0.55
N LEU A 498 -0.39 -15.60 1.15
CA LEU A 498 -0.86 -15.49 2.54
C LEU A 498 -0.16 -16.44 3.50
N GLU A 499 0.38 -17.55 3.00
CA GLU A 499 1.19 -18.51 3.76
C GLU A 499 2.51 -18.73 3.04
N ASN A 500 3.57 -19.01 3.79
CA ASN A 500 4.84 -19.44 3.20
C ASN A 500 4.70 -20.88 2.67
N PRO A 501 4.64 -21.11 1.34
CA PRO A 501 4.34 -22.43 0.80
C PRO A 501 5.56 -23.36 0.81
N TYR A 502 6.74 -22.85 1.20
CA TYR A 502 8.01 -23.58 1.21
C TYR A 502 8.53 -23.82 2.63
N GLN A 503 7.73 -23.53 3.66
CA GLN A 503 8.10 -23.84 5.04
C GLN A 503 8.19 -25.35 5.25
N GLU A 504 9.27 -25.82 5.87
CA GLU A 504 9.36 -27.24 6.23
C GLU A 504 8.31 -27.58 7.30
N PRO A 505 7.70 -28.79 7.24
CA PRO A 505 6.83 -29.26 8.30
C PRO A 505 7.58 -29.20 9.62
N LYS A 506 7.01 -28.53 10.63
CA LYS A 506 7.56 -28.60 11.98
C LYS A 506 7.59 -30.08 12.37
N SER A 507 8.79 -30.64 12.50
CA SER A 507 8.94 -31.98 13.07
C SER A 507 8.33 -31.95 14.47
N THR A 508 7.25 -32.70 14.66
CA THR A 508 6.66 -32.95 15.97
C THR A 508 7.66 -33.78 16.78
N VAL A 509 8.66 -33.13 17.37
CA VAL A 509 9.48 -33.72 18.43
C VAL A 509 8.67 -33.66 19.73
N ALA A 510 7.59 -34.43 19.75
CA ALA A 510 6.77 -34.69 20.93
C ALA A 510 6.15 -36.08 20.74
N GLY A 511 6.95 -37.13 20.93
CA GLY A 511 6.46 -38.49 20.74
C GLY A 511 7.51 -39.59 20.67
N SER A 512 8.61 -39.50 21.41
CA SER A 512 9.40 -40.70 21.74
C SER A 512 10.00 -40.64 23.14
N GLN A 513 9.17 -40.41 24.15
CA GLN A 513 9.43 -41.08 25.42
C GLN A 513 9.10 -42.56 25.21
N ARG A 514 10.07 -43.31 24.67
CA ARG A 514 10.11 -44.76 24.81
C ARG A 514 10.09 -45.04 26.31
N ASN A 515 9.03 -45.71 26.78
CA ASN A 515 9.05 -46.45 28.02
C ASN A 515 10.32 -47.32 28.03
N LYS A 516 11.27 -46.95 28.89
CA LYS A 516 12.35 -47.84 29.29
C LYS A 516 11.75 -48.76 30.34
N ASP A 517 11.37 -49.97 29.94
CA ASP A 517 11.17 -51.04 30.90
C ASP A 517 12.52 -51.66 31.26
N ALA A 518 12.72 -51.77 32.57
CA ALA A 518 13.88 -52.35 33.21
C ALA A 518 13.83 -53.87 33.12
N GLN A 519 14.41 -54.43 32.06
CA GLN A 519 15.07 -55.75 32.05
C GLN A 519 15.63 -56.01 30.65
N GLY A 520 16.94 -55.79 30.50
CA GLY A 520 17.64 -56.14 29.27
C GLY A 520 17.70 -57.65 29.09
N ARG A 521 17.19 -58.16 27.97
CA ARG A 521 17.61 -59.40 27.31
C ARG A 521 17.19 -59.37 25.83
N PRO A 522 18.04 -59.85 24.90
CA PRO A 522 17.70 -59.94 23.49
C PRO A 522 16.83 -61.20 23.24
N LEU A 523 15.76 -61.05 22.45
CA LEU A 523 14.97 -62.17 21.95
C LEU A 523 15.70 -62.82 20.76
N ALA A 524 16.00 -64.10 20.93
CA ALA A 524 16.70 -64.96 19.99
C ALA A 524 15.86 -65.25 18.74
N ARG A 525 16.54 -65.37 17.60
CA ARG A 525 16.06 -65.99 16.37
C ARG A 525 15.74 -67.46 16.65
N GLY A 526 14.53 -67.89 16.30
CA GLY A 526 14.15 -69.29 16.08
C GLY A 526 13.83 -69.47 14.60
N GLU A 527 14.52 -70.42 13.99
CA GLU A 527 14.50 -70.82 12.58
C GLU A 527 13.50 -71.99 12.39
N LEU A 528 13.16 -72.27 11.11
CA LEU A 528 12.55 -73.52 10.57
C LEU A 528 11.01 -73.64 10.73
N ASP A 529 10.20 -74.03 9.75
CA ASP A 529 10.44 -74.86 8.56
C ASP A 529 9.55 -74.49 7.35
N ALA A 530 10.11 -74.74 6.17
CA ALA A 530 9.49 -74.84 4.87
C ALA A 530 9.08 -76.29 4.57
N VAL A 531 7.96 -76.53 3.88
CA VAL A 531 7.61 -77.72 3.04
C VAL A 531 6.27 -77.37 2.36
N GLU A 532 5.92 -77.63 1.09
CA GLU A 532 6.54 -78.03 -0.19
C GLU A 532 5.42 -77.77 -1.23
N GLY A 533 5.80 -77.50 -2.48
CA GLY A 533 4.89 -77.42 -3.62
C GLY A 533 5.46 -76.60 -4.75
#